data_AF-A0A8T3P9R8-F1
#
_entry.id   AF-A0A8T3P9R8-F1
#
_cell.length_a   1.000
_cell.length_b   1.000
_cell.length_c   1.000
_cell.angle_alpha   90.00
_cell.angle_beta   90.00
_cell.angle_gamma   90.00
#
_symmetry.space_group_name_H-M   'P 1'
#
loop_
_entity.id
_entity.type
_entity.pdbx_description
1 polymer ?
#
loop_
_entity_poly.entity_id
_entity_poly.type
_entity_poly.pdbx_seq_one_letter_code
_entity_poly.pdbx_strand_id
1 'polypeptide(L)'
;GYVDGGLAQLARGFAGAWPYLELIAGASGIGEPLDRRVVEAYWLGNSLLERIDMALFGNSLLERFRRRAGSSWGHLAEAIPVGAVPHHSFHVFGIYPWVGLLGADRGETPLHVLDRCRIRWGQIVSVEGDRAVVLSRPLTWDGHQVGLGEVRPEEATCALDRTALTADFRPGEWVALHWDWVCDRLSRRQLSNLRRYTLHQLDITNRRVAHPGPAAALG
;
A
#
# COMPACT_ATOMS: atom_id res chain seq x y z
N GLY A 1 -17.13 -10.49 -12.49
CA GLY A 1 -16.73 -11.43 -11.44
C GLY A 1 -17.67 -11.22 -10.27
N TYR A 2 -18.35 -12.26 -9.83
CA TYR A 2 -19.22 -12.21 -8.66
C TYR A 2 -18.34 -12.31 -7.41
N VAL A 3 -18.41 -11.32 -6.52
CA VAL A 3 -17.71 -11.39 -5.24
C VAL A 3 -18.56 -12.27 -4.32
N ASP A 4 -17.99 -13.34 -3.78
CA ASP A 4 -18.64 -14.17 -2.77
C ASP A 4 -19.05 -13.29 -1.57
N GLY A 5 -20.33 -13.37 -1.18
CA GLY A 5 -20.91 -12.55 -0.11
C GLY A 5 -20.18 -12.71 1.23
N GLY A 6 -19.57 -13.86 1.50
CA GLY A 6 -18.75 -14.09 2.70
C GLY A 6 -17.44 -13.30 2.68
N LEU A 7 -16.75 -13.25 1.53
CA LEU A 7 -15.55 -12.44 1.33
C LEU A 7 -15.84 -10.95 1.41
N ALA A 8 -16.98 -10.50 0.88
CA ALA A 8 -17.41 -9.11 0.97
C ALA A 8 -17.69 -8.69 2.42
N GLN A 9 -18.27 -9.57 3.23
CA GLN A 9 -18.55 -9.28 4.63
C GLN A 9 -17.27 -9.24 5.49
N LEU A 10 -16.29 -10.09 5.18
CA LEU A 10 -14.95 -10.04 5.80
C LEU A 10 -14.19 -8.77 5.38
N ALA A 11 -14.28 -8.37 4.11
CA ALA A 11 -13.65 -7.15 3.59
C ALA A 11 -14.10 -5.89 4.35
N ARG A 12 -15.38 -5.81 4.72
CA ARG A 12 -15.97 -4.72 5.53
C ARG A 12 -15.36 -4.62 6.93
N GLY A 13 -14.85 -5.73 7.47
CA GLY A 13 -14.17 -5.77 8.76
C GLY A 13 -12.77 -5.15 8.76
N PHE A 14 -12.15 -4.95 7.58
CA PHE A 14 -10.85 -4.31 7.48
C PHE A 14 -10.98 -2.79 7.60
N ALA A 15 -11.10 -2.33 8.84
CA ALA A 15 -11.21 -0.91 9.20
C ALA A 15 -10.09 -0.02 8.63
N GLY A 16 -8.95 -0.60 8.27
CA GLY A 16 -7.86 0.09 7.58
C GLY A 16 -8.17 0.38 6.10
N ALA A 17 -8.71 -0.58 5.35
CA ALA A 17 -8.87 -0.48 3.88
C ALA A 17 -10.28 -0.04 3.46
N TRP A 18 -11.32 -0.52 4.14
CA TRP A 18 -12.72 -0.30 3.76
C TRP A 18 -13.07 1.19 3.56
N PRO A 19 -12.59 2.11 4.41
CA PRO A 19 -12.83 3.54 4.19
C PRO A 19 -12.36 4.12 2.87
N TYR A 20 -11.20 3.67 2.41
CA TYR A 20 -10.64 4.14 1.16
C TYR A 20 -11.45 3.61 -0.02
N LEU A 21 -11.90 2.36 0.06
CA LEU A 21 -12.73 1.74 -0.97
C LEU A 21 -14.08 2.45 -1.11
N GLU A 22 -14.76 2.75 0.00
CA GLU A 22 -16.02 3.52 -0.02
C GLU A 22 -15.83 4.92 -0.61
N LEU A 23 -14.75 5.61 -0.20
CA LEU A 23 -14.43 6.94 -0.71
C LEU A 23 -14.17 6.92 -2.22
N ILE A 24 -13.30 6.04 -2.70
CA ILE A 24 -12.97 5.92 -4.12
C ILE A 24 -14.23 5.58 -4.93
N ALA A 25 -15.03 4.64 -4.45
CA ALA A 25 -16.26 4.21 -5.10
C ALA A 25 -17.25 5.38 -5.22
N GLY A 26 -17.55 6.05 -4.11
CA GLY A 26 -18.44 7.21 -4.07
C GLY A 26 -17.98 8.37 -4.94
N ALA A 27 -16.69 8.74 -4.85
CA ALA A 27 -16.11 9.81 -5.67
C ALA A 27 -16.10 9.49 -7.17
N SER A 28 -16.12 8.20 -7.53
CA SER A 28 -16.11 7.73 -8.92
C SER A 28 -17.50 7.37 -9.45
N GLY A 29 -18.57 7.56 -8.67
CA GLY A 29 -19.92 7.14 -9.04
C GLY A 29 -20.08 5.62 -9.20
N ILE A 30 -19.24 4.84 -8.52
CA ILE A 30 -19.29 3.37 -8.51
C ILE A 30 -20.03 2.93 -7.25
N GLY A 31 -21.13 2.19 -7.42
CA GLY A 31 -21.98 1.79 -6.29
C GLY A 31 -21.38 0.71 -5.39
N GLU A 32 -20.42 -0.09 -5.89
CA GLU A 32 -19.84 -1.21 -5.16
C GLU A 32 -18.37 -0.92 -4.78
N PRO A 33 -18.03 -0.79 -3.47
CA PRO A 33 -16.65 -0.59 -3.00
C PRO A 33 -15.68 -1.71 -3.39
N LEU A 34 -16.18 -2.93 -3.62
CA LEU A 34 -15.37 -4.06 -4.09
C LEU A 34 -15.33 -4.20 -5.62
N ASP A 35 -15.81 -3.21 -6.37
CA ASP A 35 -15.59 -3.15 -7.81
C ASP A 35 -14.08 -3.23 -8.09
N ARG A 36 -13.69 -4.10 -9.01
CA ARG A 36 -12.28 -4.36 -9.35
C ARG A 36 -11.50 -3.07 -9.63
N ARG A 37 -12.13 -2.06 -10.23
CA ARG A 37 -11.49 -0.76 -10.51
C ARG A 37 -11.20 0.03 -9.24
N VAL A 38 -12.09 -0.04 -8.25
CA VAL A 38 -11.93 0.59 -6.93
C VAL A 38 -10.83 -0.11 -6.14
N VAL A 39 -10.87 -1.45 -6.10
CA VAL A 39 -9.82 -2.26 -5.45
C VAL A 39 -8.46 -2.03 -6.09
N GLU A 40 -8.37 -2.02 -7.43
CA GLU A 40 -7.14 -1.70 -8.15
C GLU A 40 -6.66 -0.28 -7.83
N ALA A 41 -7.56 0.70 -7.74
CA ALA A 41 -7.21 2.08 -7.42
C ALA A 41 -6.57 2.17 -6.02
N TYR A 42 -7.16 1.53 -5.02
CA TYR A 42 -6.61 1.52 -3.67
C TYR A 42 -5.28 0.74 -3.60
N TRP A 43 -5.21 -0.45 -4.23
CA TRP A 43 -4.10 -1.39 -4.04
C TRP A 43 -2.87 -1.11 -4.91
N LEU A 44 -3.09 -0.81 -6.20
CA LEU A 44 -2.03 -0.63 -7.20
C LEU A 44 -2.00 0.80 -7.79
N GLY A 45 -3.10 1.53 -7.62
CA GLY A 45 -3.31 2.83 -8.24
C GLY A 45 -3.83 2.73 -9.68
N ASN A 46 -4.72 3.65 -10.02
CA ASN A 46 -5.19 3.89 -11.39
C ASN A 46 -5.77 5.30 -11.53
N SER A 47 -6.41 5.59 -12.66
CA SER A 47 -6.97 6.91 -12.99
C SER A 47 -8.17 7.34 -12.14
N LEU A 48 -8.72 6.47 -11.27
CA LEU A 48 -9.77 6.90 -10.33
C LEU A 48 -9.20 7.85 -9.27
N LEU A 49 -7.95 7.63 -8.84
CA LEU A 49 -7.30 8.45 -7.82
C LEU A 49 -7.05 9.89 -8.29
N GLU A 50 -6.95 10.12 -9.60
CA GLU A 50 -6.69 11.45 -10.19
C GLU A 50 -7.91 12.38 -10.13
N ARG A 51 -9.09 11.83 -9.80
CA ARG A 51 -10.37 12.58 -9.79
C ARG A 51 -10.89 12.83 -8.37
N ILE A 52 -10.17 12.36 -7.36
CA ILE A 52 -10.62 12.44 -5.97
C ILE A 52 -10.34 13.85 -5.48
N ASP A 53 -11.42 14.53 -5.08
CA ASP A 53 -11.34 15.84 -4.46
C ASP A 53 -10.59 15.75 -3.12
N MET A 54 -9.62 16.65 -2.93
CA MET A 54 -8.77 16.65 -1.74
C MET A 54 -9.54 16.99 -0.47
N ALA A 55 -10.55 17.87 -0.55
CA ALA A 55 -11.37 18.22 0.61
C ALA A 55 -12.27 17.05 1.02
N LEU A 56 -12.85 16.34 0.04
CA LEU A 56 -13.59 15.10 0.29
C LEU A 56 -12.70 14.04 0.95
N PHE A 57 -11.47 13.87 0.46
CA PHE A 57 -10.51 12.93 1.06
C PHE A 57 -10.16 13.32 2.49
N GLY A 58 -9.85 14.60 2.74
CA GLY A 58 -9.54 15.08 4.08
C GLY A 58 -10.70 14.94 5.06
N ASN A 59 -11.92 15.22 4.64
CA ASN A 59 -13.11 15.03 5.46
C ASN A 59 -13.35 13.55 5.79
N SER A 60 -13.17 12.65 4.80
CA SER A 60 -13.26 11.20 5.02
C SER A 60 -12.23 10.71 6.04
N LEU A 61 -10.99 11.20 5.95
CA LEU A 61 -9.96 10.86 6.92
C LEU A 61 -10.24 11.44 8.32
N LEU A 62 -10.73 12.68 8.39
CA LEU A 62 -11.12 13.34 9.65
C LEU A 62 -12.18 12.54 10.39
N GLU A 63 -13.26 12.17 9.70
CA GLU A 63 -14.38 11.44 10.30
C GLU A 63 -13.94 10.09 10.87
N ARG A 64 -13.04 9.40 10.14
CA ARG A 64 -12.77 7.98 10.35
C ARG A 64 -11.50 7.71 11.17
N PHE A 65 -10.47 8.55 11.01
CA PHE A 65 -9.17 8.33 11.64
C PHE A 65 -8.84 9.34 12.75
N ARG A 66 -9.48 10.50 12.84
CA ARG A 66 -9.15 11.52 13.87
C ARG A 66 -9.21 10.96 15.30
N ARG A 67 -10.25 10.19 15.63
CA ARG A 67 -10.39 9.57 16.96
C ARG A 67 -9.27 8.58 17.28
N ARG A 68 -8.76 7.89 16.25
CA ARG A 68 -7.68 6.90 16.39
C ARG A 68 -6.29 7.54 16.36
N ALA A 69 -6.13 8.61 15.59
CA ALA A 69 -4.88 9.37 15.46
C ALA A 69 -4.62 10.27 16.69
N GLY A 70 -5.67 10.79 17.32
CA GLY A 70 -5.51 11.65 18.49
C GLY A 70 -4.67 12.89 18.16
N SER A 71 -3.62 13.15 18.95
CA SER A 71 -2.73 14.30 18.78
C SER A 71 -1.88 14.24 17.50
N SER A 72 -1.63 13.06 16.92
CA SER A 72 -0.84 12.94 15.69
C SER A 72 -1.62 13.32 14.43
N TRP A 73 -2.94 13.56 14.55
CA TRP A 73 -3.79 13.93 13.43
C TRP A 73 -3.26 15.13 12.64
N GLY A 74 -2.73 16.15 13.32
CA GLY A 74 -2.17 17.34 12.69
C GLY A 74 -1.08 17.00 11.67
N HIS A 75 -0.14 16.14 12.05
CA HIS A 75 0.95 15.69 11.17
C HIS A 75 0.44 14.82 10.01
N LEU A 76 -0.53 13.95 10.27
CA LEU A 76 -1.15 13.10 9.24
C LEU A 76 -1.85 13.93 8.15
N ALA A 77 -2.52 15.00 8.57
CA ALA A 77 -3.29 15.86 7.66
C ALA A 77 -2.40 16.69 6.72
N GLU A 78 -1.12 16.90 7.03
CA GLU A 78 -0.17 17.65 6.19
C GLU A 78 0.05 17.01 4.82
N ALA A 79 -0.07 15.69 4.73
CA ALA A 79 0.11 14.95 3.49
C ALA A 79 -0.99 15.24 2.44
N ILE A 80 -2.19 15.62 2.90
CA ILE A 80 -3.36 15.82 2.05
C ILE A 80 -3.20 17.01 1.10
N PRO A 81 -2.91 18.25 1.56
CA PRO A 81 -2.76 19.41 0.67
C PRO A 81 -1.57 19.28 -0.29
N VAL A 82 -0.60 18.41 0.00
CA VAL A 82 0.57 18.17 -0.87
C VAL A 82 0.38 17.00 -1.84
N GLY A 83 -0.86 16.50 -1.97
CA GLY A 83 -1.28 15.57 -3.01
C GLY A 83 -1.30 14.11 -2.60
N ALA A 84 -1.44 13.79 -1.31
CA ALA A 84 -1.77 12.42 -0.91
C ALA A 84 -3.12 12.00 -1.48
N VAL A 85 -3.24 10.73 -1.81
CA VAL A 85 -4.44 10.11 -2.40
C VAL A 85 -4.82 8.88 -1.58
N PRO A 86 -6.09 8.40 -1.65
CA PRO A 86 -6.56 7.21 -0.95
C PRO A 86 -5.98 5.91 -1.53
N HIS A 87 -4.65 5.76 -1.50
CA HIS A 87 -3.89 4.61 -1.97
C HIS A 87 -3.29 3.85 -0.79
N HIS A 88 -3.03 2.55 -0.94
CA HIS A 88 -2.50 1.71 0.13
C HIS A 88 -1.16 2.22 0.67
N SER A 89 -0.30 2.75 -0.21
CA SER A 89 0.96 3.40 0.21
C SER A 89 0.72 4.55 1.19
N PHE A 90 -0.33 5.37 1.01
CA PHE A 90 -0.67 6.44 1.97
C PHE A 90 -1.06 5.85 3.33
N HIS A 91 -1.79 4.74 3.35
CA HIS A 91 -2.11 4.07 4.60
C HIS A 91 -0.84 3.58 5.33
N VAL A 92 0.09 2.96 4.61
CA VAL A 92 1.33 2.40 5.17
C VAL A 92 2.33 3.46 5.59
N PHE A 93 2.52 4.52 4.80
CA PHE A 93 3.56 5.53 5.05
C PHE A 93 3.05 6.82 5.70
N GLY A 94 1.75 7.07 5.61
CA GLY A 94 1.09 8.22 6.23
C GLY A 94 0.45 7.83 7.54
N ILE A 95 -0.52 6.91 7.52
CA ILE A 95 -1.39 6.64 8.68
C ILE A 95 -0.77 5.71 9.72
N TYR A 96 -0.01 4.70 9.31
CA TYR A 96 0.60 3.76 10.25
C TYR A 96 1.69 4.43 11.09
N PRO A 97 1.74 4.18 12.41
CA PRO A 97 2.67 4.85 13.31
C PRO A 97 4.13 4.43 13.07
N TRP A 98 4.36 3.36 12.31
CA TRP A 98 5.68 2.73 12.14
C TRP A 98 6.73 3.64 11.50
N VAL A 99 6.33 4.57 10.63
CA VAL A 99 7.26 5.54 10.05
C VAL A 99 7.88 6.42 11.12
N GLY A 100 7.11 6.82 12.15
CA GLY A 100 7.67 7.53 13.30
C GLY A 100 8.47 6.63 14.23
N LEU A 101 8.19 5.34 14.27
CA LEU A 101 8.97 4.44 15.12
C LEU A 101 10.36 4.09 14.53
N LEU A 102 10.70 4.60 13.34
CA LEU A 102 12.05 4.49 12.76
C LEU A 102 13.04 5.33 13.58
N GLY A 103 14.16 4.73 13.98
CA GLY A 103 15.22 5.44 14.73
C GLY A 103 14.99 5.57 16.24
N ALA A 104 13.78 5.28 16.76
CA ALA A 104 13.67 4.88 18.17
C ALA A 104 14.46 3.58 18.38
N ASP A 105 14.99 3.31 19.57
CA ASP A 105 15.82 2.12 19.94
C ASP A 105 15.13 0.74 19.77
N ARG A 106 14.23 0.60 18.80
CA ARG A 106 13.37 -0.55 18.47
C ARG A 106 13.88 -1.37 17.27
N GLY A 107 15.07 -1.07 16.75
CA GLY A 107 15.79 -1.89 15.76
C GLY A 107 15.13 -1.97 14.37
N GLU A 108 15.41 -3.04 13.63
CA GLU A 108 14.96 -3.27 12.24
C GLU A 108 13.45 -3.53 12.08
N THR A 109 12.74 -3.77 13.18
CA THR A 109 11.33 -4.19 13.20
C THR A 109 10.37 -3.21 12.47
N PRO A 110 10.42 -1.88 12.69
CA PRO A 110 9.50 -0.95 12.02
C PRO A 110 9.72 -0.88 10.51
N LEU A 111 10.98 -0.89 10.05
CA LEU A 111 11.31 -0.88 8.62
C LEU A 111 10.85 -2.17 7.94
N HIS A 112 11.04 -3.31 8.62
CA HIS A 112 10.54 -4.60 8.15
C HIS A 112 9.01 -4.61 8.01
N VAL A 113 8.28 -4.11 9.00
CA VAL A 113 6.80 -4.03 8.95
C VAL A 113 6.34 -3.12 7.81
N LEU A 114 6.97 -1.96 7.61
CA LEU A 114 6.66 -1.06 6.49
C LEU A 114 6.92 -1.72 5.13
N ASP A 115 8.04 -2.42 5.00
CA ASP A 115 8.42 -3.11 3.76
C ASP A 115 7.48 -4.28 3.46
N ARG A 116 7.05 -5.02 4.49
CA ARG A 116 6.12 -6.15 4.35
C ARG A 116 4.67 -5.71 4.13
N CYS A 117 4.23 -4.61 4.75
CA CYS A 117 2.90 -4.05 4.59
C CYS A 117 2.70 -3.27 3.29
N ARG A 118 3.72 -2.61 2.73
CA ARG A 118 3.53 -1.94 1.42
C ARG A 118 3.31 -2.99 0.33
N ILE A 119 2.60 -2.60 -0.72
CA ILE A 119 2.52 -3.44 -1.93
C ILE A 119 3.84 -3.29 -2.67
N ARG A 120 4.64 -4.35 -2.63
CA ARG A 120 5.90 -4.42 -3.39
C ARG A 120 5.60 -4.92 -4.80
N TRP A 121 6.56 -4.71 -5.68
CA TRP A 121 6.58 -5.35 -6.99
C TRP A 121 7.93 -6.04 -7.19
N GLY A 122 7.91 -7.10 -7.97
CA GLY A 122 9.13 -7.80 -8.35
C GLY A 122 8.94 -8.67 -9.59
N GLN A 123 10.05 -9.14 -10.13
CA GLN A 123 10.08 -10.03 -11.28
C GLN A 123 10.43 -11.45 -10.83
N ILE A 124 9.65 -12.43 -11.27
CA ILE A 124 9.88 -13.83 -10.93
C ILE A 124 11.16 -14.34 -11.59
N VAL A 125 12.00 -15.02 -10.82
CA VAL A 125 13.22 -15.69 -11.29
C VAL A 125 12.97 -17.17 -11.48
N SER A 126 12.36 -17.80 -10.48
CA SER A 126 12.03 -19.22 -10.48
C SER A 126 10.77 -19.47 -9.66
N VAL A 127 10.10 -20.57 -9.97
CA VAL A 127 8.95 -21.08 -9.21
C VAL A 127 9.16 -22.57 -8.98
N GLU A 128 9.08 -22.98 -7.72
CA GLU A 128 9.23 -24.37 -7.28
C GLU A 128 8.08 -24.70 -6.34
N GLY A 129 7.13 -25.52 -6.81
CA GLY A 129 5.92 -25.83 -6.06
C GLY A 129 5.09 -24.57 -5.79
N ASP A 130 4.90 -24.24 -4.51
CA ASP A 130 4.17 -23.07 -4.04
C ASP A 130 5.07 -21.87 -3.69
N ARG A 131 6.37 -21.98 -3.96
CA ARG A 131 7.33 -20.90 -3.71
C ARG A 131 7.83 -20.28 -5.00
N ALA A 132 7.98 -18.97 -4.99
CA ALA A 132 8.64 -18.21 -6.05
C ALA A 132 9.82 -17.44 -5.46
N VAL A 133 10.92 -17.41 -6.21
CA VAL A 133 12.00 -16.44 -5.98
C VAL A 133 11.71 -15.23 -6.84
N VAL A 134 11.63 -14.05 -6.21
CA VAL A 134 11.27 -12.80 -6.88
C VAL A 134 12.37 -11.76 -6.64
N LEU A 135 12.82 -11.11 -7.71
CA LEU A 135 13.71 -9.95 -7.60
C LEU A 135 12.88 -8.71 -7.28
N SER A 136 13.07 -8.16 -6.08
CA SER A 136 12.39 -6.96 -5.61
C SER A 136 13.38 -6.00 -4.96
N ARG A 137 12.93 -4.78 -4.67
CA ARG A 137 13.72 -3.78 -3.95
C ARG A 137 13.12 -3.62 -2.56
N PRO A 138 13.84 -3.89 -1.46
CA PRO A 138 13.35 -3.67 -0.11
C PRO A 138 13.33 -2.18 0.24
N LEU A 139 12.67 -1.81 1.33
CA LEU A 139 12.88 -0.50 1.94
C LEU A 139 14.26 -0.40 2.61
N THR A 140 14.77 0.82 2.66
CA THR A 140 16.01 1.21 3.36
C THR A 140 15.73 2.44 4.20
N TRP A 141 16.53 2.61 5.25
CA TRP A 141 16.49 3.78 6.14
C TRP A 141 17.93 4.24 6.36
N ASP A 142 18.21 5.51 6.07
CA ASP A 142 19.54 6.11 6.22
C ASP A 142 19.71 6.96 7.49
N GLY A 143 18.69 6.96 8.37
CA GLY A 143 18.61 7.87 9.52
C GLY A 143 17.74 9.10 9.28
N HIS A 144 17.36 9.38 8.03
CA HIS A 144 16.58 10.57 7.66
C HIS A 144 15.44 10.28 6.69
N GLN A 145 15.62 9.40 5.70
CA GLN A 145 14.67 9.13 4.64
C GLN A 145 14.44 7.64 4.45
N VAL A 146 13.19 7.27 4.13
CA VAL A 146 12.84 5.93 3.69
C VAL A 146 13.05 5.84 2.19
N GLY A 147 13.91 4.94 1.74
CA GLY A 147 14.24 4.73 0.32
C GLY A 147 13.96 3.31 -0.16
N LEU A 148 14.15 3.05 -1.46
CA LEU A 148 14.20 1.70 -2.02
C LEU A 148 15.66 1.27 -2.19
N GLY A 149 16.04 0.15 -1.59
CA GLY A 149 17.38 -0.42 -1.69
C GLY A 149 17.67 -1.06 -3.05
N GLU A 150 18.79 -1.77 -3.13
CA GLU A 150 19.19 -2.54 -4.31
C GLU A 150 18.22 -3.70 -4.59
N VAL A 151 18.17 -4.11 -5.85
CA VAL A 151 17.40 -5.30 -6.25
C VAL A 151 18.03 -6.53 -5.61
N ARG A 152 17.22 -7.32 -4.91
CA ARG A 152 17.66 -8.58 -4.28
C ARG A 152 16.59 -9.67 -4.44
N PRO A 153 16.99 -10.94 -4.45
CA PRO A 153 16.03 -12.04 -4.40
C PRO A 153 15.33 -12.07 -3.04
N GLU A 154 14.02 -12.33 -3.06
CA GLU A 154 13.24 -12.72 -1.89
C GLU A 154 12.34 -13.91 -2.22
N GLU A 155 12.09 -14.76 -1.23
CA GLU A 155 11.10 -15.84 -1.34
C GLU A 155 9.69 -15.31 -1.06
N ALA A 156 8.73 -15.78 -1.84
CA ALA A 156 7.32 -15.54 -1.62
C ALA A 156 6.50 -16.79 -1.93
N THR A 157 5.41 -16.98 -1.19
CA THR A 157 4.43 -18.03 -1.38
C THR A 157 3.44 -17.61 -2.47
N CYS A 158 3.35 -18.42 -3.52
CA CYS A 158 2.27 -18.36 -4.49
C CYS A 158 1.05 -19.01 -3.86
N ALA A 159 -0.08 -18.30 -3.79
CA ALA A 159 -1.32 -18.92 -3.33
C ALA A 159 -1.68 -20.11 -4.25
N LEU A 160 -1.74 -21.30 -3.68
CA LEU A 160 -2.37 -22.47 -4.30
C LEU A 160 -3.87 -22.24 -4.29
N ASP A 161 -4.41 -21.77 -5.40
CA ASP A 161 -5.86 -21.68 -5.54
C ASP A 161 -6.45 -23.09 -5.38
N ARG A 162 -7.36 -23.30 -4.42
CA ARG A 162 -7.91 -24.64 -4.10
C ARG A 162 -8.97 -25.11 -5.11
N THR A 163 -9.21 -24.34 -6.17
CA THR A 163 -10.20 -24.65 -7.21
C THR A 163 -9.70 -24.44 -8.64
N ALA A 164 -8.51 -23.86 -8.81
CA ALA A 164 -7.81 -23.79 -10.09
C ALA A 164 -6.40 -24.33 -9.87
N LEU A 165 -5.97 -25.27 -10.71
CA LEU A 165 -4.58 -25.65 -10.88
C LEU A 165 -3.71 -24.40 -10.70
N THR A 166 -2.84 -24.41 -9.68
CA THR A 166 -1.73 -23.48 -9.41
C THR A 166 -1.69 -22.29 -10.37
N ALA A 167 -1.85 -21.05 -9.87
CA ALA A 167 -1.52 -19.87 -10.69
C ALA A 167 -0.12 -20.08 -11.29
N ASP A 168 -0.07 -20.40 -12.59
CA ASP A 168 1.14 -20.86 -13.31
C ASP A 168 2.08 -19.68 -13.54
N PHE A 169 2.64 -19.17 -12.45
CA PHE A 169 3.58 -18.07 -12.46
C PHE A 169 4.85 -18.48 -13.18
N ARG A 170 5.34 -17.64 -14.08
CA ARG A 170 6.50 -17.95 -14.93
C ARG A 170 7.67 -17.02 -14.67
N PRO A 171 8.92 -17.51 -14.78
CA PRO A 171 10.10 -16.65 -14.81
C PRO A 171 9.92 -15.49 -15.81
N GLY A 172 10.27 -14.29 -15.38
CA GLY A 172 10.14 -13.06 -16.14
C GLY A 172 8.82 -12.30 -15.95
N GLU A 173 7.79 -12.91 -15.35
CA GLU A 173 6.54 -12.21 -15.02
C GLU A 173 6.74 -11.19 -13.89
N TRP A 174 6.02 -10.07 -13.99
CA TRP A 174 5.95 -9.08 -12.91
C TRP A 174 4.78 -9.39 -12.00
N VAL A 175 5.01 -9.31 -10.69
CA VAL A 175 3.99 -9.61 -9.68
C VAL A 175 3.93 -8.56 -8.58
N ALA A 176 2.76 -8.44 -7.96
CA ALA A 176 2.57 -7.70 -6.72
C ALA A 176 2.80 -8.64 -5.53
N LEU A 177 3.50 -8.13 -4.51
CA LEU A 177 3.78 -8.86 -3.27
C LEU A 177 3.23 -8.09 -2.08
N HIS A 178 2.65 -8.81 -1.12
CA HIS A 178 2.23 -8.27 0.17
C HIS A 178 2.52 -9.31 1.25
N TRP A 179 3.24 -8.91 2.31
CA TRP A 179 3.87 -9.85 3.25
C TRP A 179 4.71 -10.89 2.51
N ASP A 180 4.53 -12.18 2.75
CA ASP A 180 5.33 -13.22 2.11
C ASP A 180 4.57 -13.87 0.94
N TRP A 181 3.59 -13.16 0.35
CA TRP A 181 2.71 -13.70 -0.67
C TRP A 181 2.85 -13.01 -2.01
N VAL A 182 2.80 -13.82 -3.08
CA VAL A 182 2.50 -13.35 -4.44
C VAL A 182 0.99 -13.18 -4.56
N CYS A 183 0.54 -11.94 -4.75
CA CYS A 183 -0.89 -11.61 -4.72
C CYS A 183 -1.54 -11.59 -6.11
N ASP A 184 -0.85 -11.06 -7.12
CA ASP A 184 -1.39 -10.94 -8.48
C ASP A 184 -0.26 -10.74 -9.51
N ARG A 185 -0.54 -11.07 -10.78
CA ARG A 185 0.30 -10.70 -11.92
C ARG A 185 0.06 -9.23 -12.28
N LEU A 186 1.13 -8.51 -12.57
CA LEU A 186 1.08 -7.10 -12.96
C LEU A 186 1.22 -6.94 -14.46
N SER A 187 0.21 -6.32 -15.07
CA SER A 187 0.39 -5.71 -16.40
C SER A 187 1.39 -4.55 -16.33
N ARG A 188 1.95 -4.15 -17.49
CA ARG A 188 2.85 -2.99 -17.60
C ARG A 188 2.22 -1.71 -17.02
N ARG A 189 0.91 -1.51 -17.25
CA ARG A 189 0.15 -0.36 -16.74
C ARG A 189 0.06 -0.38 -15.21
N GLN A 190 -0.30 -1.53 -14.63
CA GLN A 190 -0.41 -1.68 -13.17
C GLN A 190 0.96 -1.52 -12.49
N LEU A 191 2.02 -2.09 -13.07
CA LEU A 191 3.38 -1.91 -12.59
C LEU A 191 3.81 -0.44 -12.59
N SER A 192 3.51 0.28 -13.67
CA SER A 192 3.80 1.72 -13.78
C SER A 192 3.05 2.53 -12.72
N ASN A 193 1.77 2.24 -12.51
CA ASN A 193 0.96 2.92 -11.49
C ASN A 193 1.48 2.65 -10.09
N LEU A 194 1.73 1.38 -9.74
CA LEU A 194 2.19 1.00 -8.41
C LEU A 194 3.53 1.69 -8.08
N ARG A 195 4.44 1.75 -9.05
CA ARG A 195 5.70 2.51 -8.94
C ARG A 195 5.43 4.00 -8.71
N ARG A 196 4.59 4.62 -9.56
CA ARG A 196 4.25 6.05 -9.49
C ARG A 196 3.70 6.42 -8.11
N TYR A 197 2.67 5.72 -7.63
CA TYR A 197 2.01 6.06 -6.37
C TYR A 197 2.87 5.73 -5.15
N THR A 198 3.66 4.66 -5.18
CA THR A 198 4.61 4.35 -4.10
C THR A 198 5.69 5.42 -3.99
N LEU A 199 6.31 5.80 -5.11
CA LEU A 199 7.37 6.82 -5.13
C LEU A 199 6.83 8.21 -4.75
N HIS A 200 5.64 8.56 -5.24
CA HIS A 200 4.96 9.80 -4.87
C HIS A 200 4.70 9.87 -3.37
N GLN A 201 4.21 8.78 -2.77
CA GLN A 201 3.96 8.77 -1.33
C GLN A 201 5.25 8.82 -0.51
N LEU A 202 6.32 8.12 -0.93
CA LEU A 202 7.63 8.22 -0.26
C LEU A 202 8.18 9.65 -0.32
N ASP A 203 8.02 10.36 -1.44
CA ASP A 203 8.42 11.76 -1.57
C ASP A 203 7.62 12.67 -0.62
N ILE A 204 6.30 12.44 -0.49
CA ILE A 204 5.47 13.15 0.51
C ILE A 204 6.00 12.90 1.91
N THR A 205 6.14 11.63 2.31
CA THR A 205 6.57 11.22 3.65
C THR A 205 7.96 11.76 4.01
N ASN A 206 8.88 11.81 3.06
CA ASN A 206 10.26 12.24 3.31
C ASN A 206 10.46 13.77 3.23
N ARG A 207 9.69 14.49 2.38
CA ARG A 207 10.09 15.84 1.93
C ARG A 207 8.98 16.88 1.82
N ARG A 208 7.69 16.49 1.77
CA ARG A 208 6.60 17.46 1.50
C ARG A 208 5.73 17.78 2.71
N VAL A 209 5.94 17.11 3.83
CA VAL A 209 5.28 17.42 5.10
C VAL A 209 6.24 18.18 6.01
N ALA A 210 5.71 19.08 6.83
CA ALA A 210 6.51 19.85 7.79
C ALA A 210 7.02 18.95 8.91
N HIS A 211 6.28 17.89 9.22
CA HIS A 211 6.66 16.86 10.19
C HIS A 211 6.77 15.50 9.50
N PRO A 212 7.93 15.19 8.87
CA PRO A 212 8.18 13.85 8.35
C PRO A 212 7.94 12.83 9.47
N GLY A 213 7.19 11.76 9.16
CA GLY A 213 6.90 10.70 10.13
C GLY A 213 8.12 10.31 10.98
N PRO A 214 9.32 10.10 10.40
CA PRO A 214 10.51 9.73 11.17
C PRO A 214 11.06 10.82 12.10
N ALA A 215 10.83 12.10 11.80
CA ALA A 215 11.26 13.22 12.65
C ALA A 215 10.24 13.53 13.76
N ALA A 216 8.95 13.28 13.51
CA ALA A 216 7.85 13.59 14.42
C ALA A 216 7.79 12.71 15.68
N ALA A 217 8.55 11.61 15.72
CA ALA A 217 8.55 10.63 16.82
C ALA A 217 9.84 10.66 17.67
N LEU A 218 10.79 11.52 17.29
CA LEU A 218 11.96 11.86 18.11
C LEU A 218 11.70 13.09 19.00
N GLY A 219 10.45 13.59 19.03
CA GLY A 219 9.98 14.70 19.86
C GLY A 219 8.99 14.25 20.92
#